data_AF-A0A0H2VGG0-F1
#
_entry.id   AF-A0A0H2VGG0-F1
#
_cell.length_a   1.000
_cell.length_b   1.000
_cell.length_c   1.000
_cell.angle_alpha   90.00
_cell.angle_beta   90.00
_cell.angle_gamma   90.00
#
_symmetry.space_group_name_H-M   'P 1'
#
loop_
_entity.id
_entity.type
_entity.pdbx_description
1 polymer ?
#
loop_
_entity_poly.entity_id
_entity_poly.type
_entity_poly.pdbx_seq_one_letter_code
_entity_poly.pdbx_strand_id
1 'polypeptide(L)' 'MRVFDIQHIKGMEFEAVFFVSIDQLATLHPALFDKYLYVGITRAATYLDVTC' A
#
# COMPACT_ATOMS: atom_id res chain seq x y z
N MET A 1 7.94 -13.23 -4.98
CA MET A 1 7.43 -11.85 -4.85
C MET A 1 6.51 -11.58 -6.03
N ARG A 2 5.26 -11.15 -5.80
CA ARG A 2 4.29 -10.80 -6.85
C ARG A 2 3.97 -9.32 -6.73
N VAL A 3 3.98 -8.60 -7.84
CA VAL A 3 3.68 -7.16 -7.89
C VAL A 3 2.32 -6.99 -8.56
N PHE A 4 1.41 -6.30 -7.87
CA PHE A 4 0.07 -6.01 -8.36
C PHE A 4 -0.16 -4.50 -8.31
N ASP A 5 -0.90 -3.96 -9.28
CA ASP A 5 -1.40 -2.60 -9.20
C ASP A 5 -2.47 -2.51 -8.11
N ILE A 6 -2.42 -1.46 -7.29
CA ILE A 6 -3.32 -1.21 -6.16
C ILE A 6 -4.81 -1.16 -6.55
N GLN A 7 -5.13 -0.92 -7.83
CA GLN A 7 -6.50 -0.95 -8.33
C GLN A 7 -7.08 -2.38 -8.40
N HIS A 8 -6.22 -3.40 -8.49
CA HIS A 8 -6.62 -4.79 -8.68
C HIS A 8 -6.59 -5.63 -7.40
N ILE A 9 -6.12 -5.09 -6.28
CA ILE A 9 -5.97 -5.84 -5.02
C ILE A 9 -7.24 -5.86 -4.15
N LYS A 10 -8.35 -5.26 -4.62
CA LYS A 10 -9.61 -5.20 -3.88
C LYS A 10 -10.22 -6.61 -3.75
N GLY A 11 -10.39 -7.07 -2.50
CA GLY A 11 -10.91 -8.41 -2.22
C GLY A 11 -9.84 -9.51 -2.15
N MET A 12 -8.57 -9.14 -2.32
CA MET A 12 -7.43 -10.01 -2.01
C MET A 12 -6.94 -9.74 -0.59
N GLU A 13 -6.31 -10.73 0.04
CA GLU A 13 -5.58 -10.58 1.30
C GLU A 13 -4.14 -11.04 1.09
N PHE A 14 -3.20 -10.34 1.73
CA PHE A 14 -1.78 -10.66 1.66
C PHE A 14 -1.24 -10.83 3.07
N GLU A 15 -0.38 -11.82 3.26
CA GLU A 15 0.30 -12.05 4.54
C GLU A 15 1.16 -10.85 4.94
N ALA A 16 1.82 -10.22 3.96
CA ALA A 16 2.66 -9.05 4.14
C ALA A 16 2.43 -7.99 3.05
N VAL A 17 2.41 -6.71 3.44
CA VAL A 17 2.36 -5.54 2.54
C VAL A 17 3.54 -4.62 2.84
N PHE A 18 4.20 -4.15 1.79
CA PHE A 18 5.35 -3.25 1.88
C PHE A 18 5.04 -1.95 1.15
N PHE A 19 5.08 -0.82 1.86
CA PHE A 19 5.06 0.50 1.25
C PHE A 19 6.49 1.00 1.08
N VAL A 20 6.86 1.29 -0.16
CA VAL A 20 8.22 1.75 -0.52
C VAL A 20 8.17 3.22 -0.93
N SER A 21 9.07 4.04 -0.38
CA SER A 21 9.20 5.47 -0.68
C SER A 21 7.87 6.22 -0.53
N ILE A 22 7.23 6.04 0.62
CA ILE A 22 5.90 6.57 0.89
C ILE A 22 5.87 8.12 0.91
N ASP A 23 7.00 8.73 1.23
CA ASP A 23 7.30 10.16 1.17
C ASP A 23 7.13 10.74 -0.24
N GLN A 24 7.60 10.02 -1.26
CA GLN A 24 7.46 10.44 -2.66
C GLN A 24 6.00 10.38 -3.10
N LEU A 25 5.27 9.35 -2.67
CA LEU A 25 3.83 9.22 -2.95
C LEU A 25 3.03 10.37 -2.32
N ALA A 26 3.36 10.75 -1.08
CA ALA A 26 2.73 11.88 -0.41
C ALA A 26 2.96 13.21 -1.17
N THR A 27 4.16 13.36 -1.74
CA THR A 27 4.55 14.58 -2.47
C THR A 27 3.93 14.65 -3.87
N LEU A 28 3.95 13.54 -4.62
CA LEU A 28 3.48 13.49 -6.01
C LEU A 28 1.96 13.42 -6.10
N HIS A 29 1.31 12.68 -5.19
CA HIS A 29 -0.12 12.39 -5.25
C HIS A 29 -0.80 12.53 -3.87
N PRO A 30 -0.78 13.72 -3.25
CA PRO A 30 -1.30 13.93 -1.89
C PRO A 30 -2.76 13.51 -1.71
N ALA A 31 -3.62 13.74 -2.72
CA ALA A 31 -5.03 13.36 -2.66
C ALA A 31 -5.28 11.84 -2.72
N LEU A 32 -4.31 11.05 -3.19
CA LEU A 32 -4.40 9.58 -3.29
C LEU A 32 -3.66 8.88 -2.15
N PHE A 33 -2.73 9.56 -1.49
CA PHE A 33 -1.90 9.04 -0.43
C PHE A 33 -2.74 8.36 0.66
N ASP A 34 -3.70 9.08 1.24
CA ASP A 34 -4.53 8.55 2.33
C ASP A 34 -5.34 7.31 1.90
N LYS A 35 -5.84 7.33 0.67
CA LYS A 35 -6.64 6.23 0.11
C LYS A 35 -5.79 4.98 -0.10
N TYR A 36 -4.60 5.13 -0.66
CA TYR A 36 -3.70 4.00 -0.93
C TYR A 36 -3.10 3.44 0.37
N LEU A 37 -2.80 4.30 1.32
CA LEU A 37 -2.38 3.89 2.65
C LEU A 37 -3.48 3.08 3.35
N TYR A 38 -4.71 3.60 3.38
CA TYR A 38 -5.85 2.91 4.00
C TYR A 38 -6.12 1.54 3.35
N VAL A 39 -6.13 1.47 2.02
CA VAL A 39 -6.34 0.20 1.32
C VAL A 39 -5.21 -0.78 1.64
N GLY A 40 -3.94 -0.40 1.50
CA GLY A 40 -2.84 -1.35 1.74
C GLY A 40 -2.73 -1.81 3.20
N ILE A 41 -2.99 -0.94 4.19
CA ILE A 41 -3.05 -1.34 5.61
C ILE A 41 -4.12 -2.40 5.84
N THR A 42 -5.32 -2.21 5.31
CA THR A 42 -6.44 -3.16 5.48
C THR A 42 -6.28 -4.46 4.67
N ARG A 43 -5.23 -4.59 3.85
CA ARG A 43 -4.90 -5.80 3.09
C ARG A 43 -3.78 -6.63 3.73
N ALA A 44 -3.06 -6.08 4.70
CA ALA A 44 -2.01 -6.80 5.44
C ALA A 44 -2.65 -7.67 6.53
N ALA A 45 -2.53 -8.99 6.40
CA ALA A 45 -3.05 -9.94 7.38
C ALA A 45 -2.12 -10.10 8.60
N THR A 46 -0.81 -9.91 8.45
CA THR A 46 0.15 -10.17 9.53
C THR A 46 1.27 -9.15 9.60
N TYR A 47 1.86 -8.75 8.45
CA TYR A 47 2.99 -7.83 8.43
C TYR A 47 2.73 -6.60 7.56
N LEU A 48 3.03 -5.44 8.11
CA LEU A 48 3.03 -4.17 7.42
C LEU A 48 4.39 -3.51 7.62
N ASP A 49 5.06 -3.16 6.54
CA ASP A 49 6.32 -2.43 6.58
C ASP A 49 6.24 -1.17 5.71
N VAL A 50 6.90 -0.11 6.17
CA VAL A 50 6.82 1.23 5.56
C VAL A 50 8.22 1.83 5.52
N THR A 51 8.64 2.24 4.34
CA THR A 51 9.92 2.93 4.12
C THR A 51 9.69 4.30 3.51
N CYS A 52 10.50 5.28 3.91
CA CYS A 52 10.52 6.65 3.43
C CYS A 52 11.84 6.97 2.74
#